data_AF-G9KW27-F1
#
_entry.id   AF-G9KW27-F1
#
_cell.length_a   1.000
_cell.length_b   1.000
_cell.length_c   1.000
_cell.angle_alpha   90.00
_cell.angle_beta   90.00
_cell.angle_gamma   90.00
#
_symmetry.space_group_name_H-M   'P 1'
#
loop_
_entity.id
_entity.type
_entity.pdbx_description
1 polymer ?
#
loop_
_entity_poly.entity_id
_entity_poly.type
_entity_poly.pdbx_seq_one_letter_code
_entity_poly.pdbx_strand_id
1 'polypeptide(L)'
;RVNCADWSDLCTKQNVTEFPVVKMYKEGETPVSYTGMLGTEGLLKFIQLNRISCPVNITSVQEAEEYLNGELHKDLISYSSVSVLGLFSPNMTTVKEDFTEAGNCLKGYVITGIYSEEDVLILSNKYAATLPALLLARHKEGKIESIPLANSPAQDIVQIITNALLETFPEITVENLPIYLRLQKPLLILFSEGSINPQYKKAMLKLAKDKHLDSLIPCWLNLQNTPAGRGILQAYFDALPPLPLIVVVNLHSGGQVFAFPSDQAIKEQNLLLWLKKLEAGLESHITVLPAQEWKPPLPAYDFLSMMDAAASHHPTRKDPECTKETDASEKDKKQEDKSAIRKEPIETLRIKHWNRSNWFKEGGKSFTHDNKE
;
A
#
# COMPACT_ATOMS: atom_id res chain seq x y z
N ARG A 1 14.28 -13.76 -1.96
CA ARG A 1 13.09 -14.26 -1.21
C ARG A 1 13.59 -15.02 0.01
N VAL A 2 13.00 -14.80 1.17
CA VAL A 2 13.32 -15.54 2.40
C VAL A 2 12.11 -16.42 2.72
N ASN A 3 12.34 -17.70 3.01
CA ASN A 3 11.30 -18.58 3.52
C ASN A 3 11.36 -18.55 5.06
N CYS A 4 10.35 -17.97 5.70
CA CYS A 4 10.33 -17.84 7.15
C CYS A 4 10.06 -19.17 7.89
N ALA A 5 9.63 -20.22 7.19
CA ALA A 5 9.59 -21.56 7.75
C ALA A 5 11.01 -22.13 7.96
N ASP A 6 11.92 -21.86 7.03
CA ASP A 6 13.32 -22.34 7.11
C ASP A 6 14.21 -21.38 7.91
N TRP A 7 13.87 -20.09 7.96
CA TRP A 7 14.67 -19.01 8.56
C TRP A 7 13.87 -18.21 9.59
N SER A 8 13.23 -18.90 10.53
CA SER A 8 12.39 -18.29 11.57
C SER A 8 13.12 -17.22 12.40
N ASP A 9 14.37 -17.48 12.79
CA ASP A 9 15.20 -16.54 13.55
C ASP A 9 15.41 -15.22 12.81
N LEU A 10 15.65 -15.28 11.50
CA LEU A 10 15.86 -14.10 10.67
C LEU A 10 14.57 -13.30 10.55
N CYS A 11 13.45 -13.96 10.28
CA CYS A 11 12.15 -13.28 10.14
C CYS A 11 11.68 -12.68 11.47
N THR A 12 11.98 -13.33 12.59
CA THR A 12 11.71 -12.79 13.93
C THR A 12 12.56 -11.55 14.20
N LYS A 13 13.88 -11.59 13.91
CA LYS A 13 14.77 -10.42 14.03
C LYS A 13 14.36 -9.25 13.15
N GLN A 14 13.73 -9.54 12.01
CA GLN A 14 13.20 -8.53 11.09
C GLN A 14 11.75 -8.13 11.42
N ASN A 15 11.19 -8.53 12.57
CA ASN A 15 9.81 -8.21 12.98
C ASN A 15 8.78 -8.53 11.88
N VAL A 16 8.87 -9.71 11.26
CA VAL A 16 7.89 -10.18 10.27
C VAL A 16 6.79 -10.95 11.02
N THR A 17 5.62 -10.33 11.16
CA THR A 17 4.43 -10.92 11.83
C THR A 17 3.35 -11.38 10.87
N GLU A 18 3.37 -10.86 9.64
CA GLU A 18 2.38 -11.12 8.61
C GLU A 18 3.07 -11.62 7.35
N PHE A 19 2.36 -12.40 6.54
CA PHE A 19 2.91 -12.95 5.31
C PHE A 19 1.93 -12.76 4.15
N PRO A 20 2.45 -12.43 2.94
CA PRO A 20 3.85 -12.10 2.64
C PRO A 20 4.22 -10.65 3.02
N VAL A 21 5.50 -10.40 3.31
CA VAL A 21 6.05 -9.05 3.57
C VAL A 21 7.21 -8.78 2.61
N VAL A 22 7.22 -7.57 2.03
CA VAL A 22 8.30 -7.09 1.16
C VAL A 22 9.00 -5.91 1.85
N LYS A 23 10.32 -6.01 2.02
CA LYS A 23 11.17 -4.95 2.60
C LYS A 23 12.28 -4.58 1.63
N MET A 24 12.57 -3.30 1.52
CA MET A 24 13.69 -2.77 0.76
C MET A 24 14.81 -2.36 1.70
N TYR A 25 16.02 -2.82 1.41
CA TYR A 25 17.22 -2.51 2.19
C TYR A 25 18.11 -1.61 1.35
N LYS A 26 18.61 -0.53 1.95
CA LYS A 26 19.60 0.37 1.35
C LYS A 26 20.73 0.53 2.36
N GLU A 27 21.96 0.59 1.85
CA GLU A 27 23.15 0.69 2.70
C GLU A 27 23.07 1.92 3.61
N GLY A 28 23.32 1.70 4.91
CA GLY A 28 23.27 2.77 5.92
C GLY A 28 21.87 3.25 6.32
N GLU A 29 20.79 2.73 5.72
CA GLU A 29 19.42 3.14 6.00
C GLU A 29 18.58 2.03 6.65
N THR A 30 17.56 2.42 7.40
CA THR A 30 16.58 1.49 7.95
C THR A 30 15.73 0.88 6.83
N PRO A 31 15.42 -0.43 6.88
CA PRO A 31 14.63 -1.07 5.83
C PRO A 31 13.21 -0.50 5.75
N VAL A 32 12.73 -0.26 4.53
CA VAL A 32 11.37 0.25 4.28
C VAL A 32 10.45 -0.90 3.90
N SER A 33 9.29 -1.02 4.55
CA SER A 33 8.30 -2.05 4.27
C SER A 33 7.29 -1.57 3.22
N TYR A 34 6.98 -2.42 2.24
CA TYR A 34 5.92 -2.19 1.29
C TYR A 34 4.57 -2.67 1.86
N THR A 35 3.63 -1.74 2.03
CA THR A 35 2.26 -1.97 2.53
C THR A 35 1.19 -1.91 1.43
N GLY A 36 1.59 -1.74 0.17
CA GLY A 36 0.67 -1.70 -0.96
C GLY A 36 0.21 -3.10 -1.41
N MET A 37 -0.76 -3.14 -2.33
CA MET A 37 -1.18 -4.40 -2.94
C MET A 37 -0.02 -5.01 -3.73
N LEU A 38 0.14 -6.33 -3.69
CA LEU A 38 1.21 -7.05 -4.39
C LEU A 38 0.92 -7.14 -5.90
N GLY A 39 1.15 -6.04 -6.59
CA GLY A 39 1.08 -5.92 -8.05
C GLY A 39 2.41 -5.41 -8.63
N THR A 40 2.67 -5.73 -9.90
CA THR A 40 3.91 -5.34 -10.58
C THR A 40 4.07 -3.82 -10.64
N GLU A 41 3.01 -3.09 -10.99
CA GLU A 41 3.05 -1.63 -11.15
C GLU A 41 3.26 -0.92 -9.80
N GLY A 42 2.52 -1.30 -8.77
CA GLY A 42 2.65 -0.74 -7.42
C GLY A 42 4.03 -0.99 -6.82
N LEU A 43 4.57 -2.20 -6.99
CA LEU A 43 5.91 -2.53 -6.51
C LEU A 43 7.01 -1.81 -7.30
N LEU A 44 6.88 -1.71 -8.63
CA LEU A 44 7.81 -0.95 -9.46
C LEU A 44 7.83 0.52 -9.07
N LYS A 45 6.65 1.14 -8.90
CA LYS A 45 6.51 2.51 -8.39
C LYS A 45 7.23 2.66 -7.05
N PHE A 46 6.99 1.75 -6.10
CA PHE A 46 7.63 1.79 -4.79
C PHE A 46 9.15 1.73 -4.88
N ILE A 47 9.70 0.84 -5.71
CA ILE A 47 11.16 0.72 -5.92
C ILE A 47 11.74 2.01 -6.51
N GLN A 48 11.09 2.58 -7.54
CA GLN A 48 11.60 3.78 -8.22
C GLN A 48 11.58 5.00 -7.28
N LEU A 49 10.50 5.19 -6.52
CA LEU A 49 10.37 6.31 -5.60
C LEU A 49 11.32 6.22 -4.39
N ASN A 50 11.77 5.02 -4.00
CA ASN A 50 12.76 4.86 -2.94
C ASN A 50 14.22 5.15 -3.38
N ARG A 51 14.46 5.49 -4.66
CA ARG A 51 15.81 5.82 -5.16
C ARG A 51 16.32 7.17 -4.65
N ILE A 52 15.41 8.06 -4.27
CA ILE A 52 15.70 9.39 -3.74
C ILE A 52 15.46 9.45 -2.24
N SER A 53 15.99 10.48 -1.57
CA SER A 53 15.63 10.79 -0.19
C SER A 53 14.20 11.35 -0.13
N CYS A 54 13.46 11.01 0.92
CA CYS A 54 12.15 11.59 1.20
C CYS A 54 12.15 12.05 2.67
N PRO A 55 12.11 13.36 2.97
CA PRO A 55 12.07 14.46 2.01
C PRO A 55 13.41 14.74 1.31
N VAL A 56 13.34 15.27 0.09
CA VAL A 56 14.48 15.86 -0.65
C VAL A 56 14.77 17.24 -0.05
N ASN A 57 16.03 17.51 0.30
CA ASN A 57 16.42 18.84 0.78
C ASN A 57 16.61 19.78 -0.41
N ILE A 58 15.80 20.83 -0.48
CA ILE A 58 15.85 21.85 -1.53
C ILE A 58 16.61 23.06 -0.98
N THR A 59 17.56 23.57 -1.75
CA THR A 59 18.53 24.57 -1.30
C THR A 59 18.31 25.96 -1.87
N SER A 60 17.45 26.12 -2.88
CA SER A 60 17.18 27.43 -3.49
C SER A 60 15.74 27.56 -3.99
N VAL A 61 15.28 28.79 -4.16
CA VAL A 61 13.97 29.09 -4.77
C VAL A 61 13.87 28.53 -6.18
N GLN A 62 14.93 28.63 -6.98
CA GLN A 62 14.94 28.08 -8.34
C GLN A 62 14.76 26.57 -8.32
N GLU A 63 15.51 25.87 -7.46
CA GLU A 63 15.38 24.41 -7.30
C GLU A 63 13.98 24.02 -6.79
N ALA A 64 13.37 24.83 -5.91
CA ALA A 64 11.99 24.61 -5.46
C ALA A 64 10.99 24.74 -6.61
N GLU A 65 11.18 25.70 -7.51
CA GLU A 65 10.34 25.85 -8.70
C GLU A 65 10.55 24.68 -9.68
N GLU A 66 11.79 24.28 -9.93
CA GLU A 66 12.12 23.11 -10.74
C GLU A 66 11.49 21.84 -10.14
N TYR A 67 11.49 21.69 -8.81
CA TYR A 67 10.84 20.59 -8.12
C TYR A 67 9.31 20.60 -8.29
N LEU A 68 8.66 21.75 -8.09
CA LEU A 68 7.20 21.91 -8.24
C LEU A 68 6.74 21.74 -9.69
N ASN A 69 7.54 22.18 -10.65
CA ASN A 69 7.25 22.00 -12.08
C ASN A 69 7.57 20.60 -12.59
N GLY A 70 8.21 19.77 -11.76
CA GLY A 70 8.56 18.42 -12.11
C GLY A 70 9.79 18.30 -13.02
N GLU A 71 10.70 19.27 -12.96
CA GLU A 71 11.92 19.27 -13.76
C GLU A 71 13.11 18.61 -13.04
N LEU A 72 13.13 18.68 -11.71
CA LEU A 72 14.24 18.13 -10.90
C LEU A 72 14.31 16.60 -10.97
N HIS A 73 13.15 15.93 -11.02
CA HIS A 73 13.03 14.46 -11.03
C HIS A 73 12.10 13.97 -12.14
N LYS A 74 12.38 14.37 -13.39
CA LYS A 74 11.60 14.01 -14.60
C LYS A 74 11.28 12.53 -14.69
N ASP A 75 12.25 11.68 -14.38
CA ASP A 75 12.10 10.22 -14.45
C ASP A 75 11.05 9.69 -13.45
N LEU A 76 10.92 10.32 -12.28
CA LEU A 76 10.06 9.85 -11.18
C LEU A 76 8.61 10.34 -11.28
N ILE A 77 8.35 11.39 -12.06
CA ILE A 77 7.01 11.95 -12.22
C ILE A 77 6.11 11.04 -13.04
N SER A 78 6.70 10.18 -13.87
CA SER A 78 5.96 9.08 -14.50
C SER A 78 5.33 8.14 -13.47
N TYR A 79 5.94 8.02 -12.28
CA TYR A 79 5.49 7.16 -11.17
C TYR A 79 4.70 7.90 -10.09
N SER A 80 4.87 9.22 -9.95
CA SER A 80 4.12 10.05 -9.01
C SER A 80 3.39 11.19 -9.72
N SER A 81 2.05 11.16 -9.68
CA SER A 81 1.20 12.22 -10.22
C SER A 81 1.27 13.52 -9.40
N VAL A 82 1.71 13.43 -8.15
CA VAL A 82 1.77 14.55 -7.21
C VAL A 82 3.14 14.61 -6.54
N SER A 83 3.69 15.81 -6.42
CA SER A 83 4.85 16.10 -5.56
C SER A 83 4.42 17.02 -4.42
N VAL A 84 4.96 16.80 -3.23
CA VAL A 84 4.68 17.64 -2.06
C VAL A 84 5.96 18.38 -1.67
N LEU A 85 5.87 19.69 -1.44
CA LEU A 85 6.95 20.52 -0.93
C LEU A 85 6.52 21.19 0.37
N GLY A 86 7.22 20.91 1.47
CA GLY A 86 7.04 21.61 2.73
C GLY A 86 7.83 22.92 2.76
N LEU A 87 7.14 24.02 3.06
CA LEU A 87 7.71 25.35 3.26
C LEU A 87 7.73 25.68 4.75
N PHE A 88 8.92 25.96 5.27
CA PHE A 88 9.13 26.26 6.69
C PHE A 88 10.05 27.46 6.86
N SER A 89 9.82 28.28 7.89
CA SER A 89 10.82 29.26 8.29
C SER A 89 12.04 28.56 8.91
N PRO A 90 13.27 29.12 8.80
CA PRO A 90 14.47 28.58 9.43
C PRO A 90 14.27 28.18 10.91
N ASN A 91 13.53 29.01 11.65
CA ASN A 91 13.32 28.89 13.10
C ASN A 91 12.32 27.79 13.53
N MET A 92 11.57 27.19 12.60
CA MET A 92 10.53 26.20 12.90
C MET A 92 11.09 24.77 12.98
N THR A 93 11.95 24.47 13.95
CA THR A 93 12.66 23.18 14.01
C THR A 93 11.74 21.99 14.27
N THR A 94 10.80 22.10 15.20
CA THR A 94 9.91 20.99 15.59
C THR A 94 9.04 20.52 14.44
N VAL A 95 8.37 21.45 13.74
CA VAL A 95 7.48 21.14 12.62
C VAL A 95 8.25 20.57 11.42
N LYS A 96 9.52 20.97 11.23
CA LYS A 96 10.41 20.39 10.21
C LYS A 96 10.75 18.94 10.54
N GLU A 97 11.03 18.63 11.81
CA GLU A 97 11.31 17.27 12.27
C GLU A 97 10.07 16.38 12.06
N ASP A 98 8.88 16.84 12.48
CA ASP A 98 7.61 16.15 12.27
C ASP A 98 7.34 15.89 10.77
N PHE A 99 7.60 16.89 9.92
CA PHE A 99 7.45 16.73 8.46
C PHE A 99 8.49 15.75 7.88
N THR A 100 9.71 15.76 8.40
CA THR A 100 10.77 14.84 7.96
C THR A 100 10.43 13.40 8.34
N GLU A 101 9.90 13.17 9.55
CA GLU A 101 9.37 11.87 9.97
C GLU A 101 8.20 11.43 9.07
N ALA A 102 7.23 12.31 8.81
CA ALA A 102 6.12 12.02 7.91
C ALA A 102 6.60 11.67 6.49
N GLY A 103 7.59 12.38 5.96
CA GLY A 103 8.22 12.11 4.66
C GLY A 103 8.89 10.74 4.62
N ASN A 104 9.55 10.34 5.71
CA ASN A 104 10.13 9.00 5.86
C ASN A 104 9.06 7.91 5.90
N CYS A 105 7.93 8.12 6.58
CA CYS A 105 6.79 7.19 6.59
C CYS A 105 6.16 7.01 5.20
N LEU A 106 6.13 8.07 4.40
CA LEU A 106 5.55 8.09 3.06
C LEU A 106 6.56 7.72 1.95
N LYS A 107 7.77 7.32 2.32
CA LYS A 107 8.84 6.97 1.40
C LYS A 107 8.42 5.80 0.50
N GLY A 108 8.59 5.98 -0.80
CA GLY A 108 8.15 5.00 -1.80
C GLY A 108 6.71 5.18 -2.30
N TYR A 109 5.92 6.07 -1.69
CA TYR A 109 4.53 6.31 -2.10
C TYR A 109 4.34 7.66 -2.80
N VAL A 110 5.04 8.69 -2.29
CA VAL A 110 4.99 10.06 -2.78
C VAL A 110 6.37 10.70 -2.66
N ILE A 111 6.67 11.62 -3.58
CA ILE A 111 7.87 12.43 -3.54
C ILE A 111 7.60 13.62 -2.63
N THR A 112 8.39 13.74 -1.56
CA THR A 112 8.35 14.86 -0.63
C THR A 112 9.64 15.66 -0.71
N GLY A 113 9.53 16.97 -0.60
CA GLY A 113 10.65 17.91 -0.56
C GLY A 113 10.48 18.85 0.62
N ILE A 114 11.59 19.37 1.14
CA ILE A 114 11.61 20.34 2.23
C ILE A 114 12.44 21.54 1.79
N TYR A 115 11.90 22.75 2.03
CA TYR A 115 12.60 24.00 1.77
C TYR A 115 12.44 24.94 2.96
N SER A 116 13.55 25.48 3.46
CA SER A 116 13.53 26.27 4.69
C SER A 116 14.57 27.38 4.81
N GLU A 117 15.01 27.91 3.67
CA GLU A 117 15.97 29.01 3.60
C GLU A 117 15.32 30.37 3.96
N GLU A 118 16.15 31.40 4.19
CA GLU A 118 15.68 32.73 4.63
C GLU A 118 14.73 33.41 3.61
N ASP A 119 14.88 33.07 2.33
CA ASP A 119 14.10 33.57 1.21
C ASP A 119 12.78 32.81 0.96
N VAL A 120 12.36 31.95 1.90
CA VAL A 120 11.07 31.21 1.86
C VAL A 120 9.84 32.10 1.66
N LEU A 121 9.90 33.35 2.09
CA LEU A 121 8.82 34.32 1.89
C LEU A 121 8.53 34.59 0.40
N ILE A 122 9.53 34.44 -0.49
CA ILE A 122 9.35 34.60 -1.94
C ILE A 122 8.35 33.56 -2.46
N LEU A 123 8.56 32.27 -2.13
CA LEU A 123 7.66 31.19 -2.51
C LEU A 123 6.31 31.30 -1.79
N SER A 124 6.33 31.66 -0.49
CA SER A 124 5.10 31.84 0.30
C SER A 124 4.17 32.88 -0.33
N ASN A 125 4.72 34.02 -0.76
CA ASN A 125 3.98 35.08 -1.41
C ASN A 125 3.52 34.69 -2.82
N LYS A 126 4.37 34.00 -3.60
CA LYS A 126 4.05 33.54 -4.96
C LYS A 126 2.86 32.59 -4.97
N TYR A 127 2.79 31.67 -4.02
CA TYR A 127 1.74 30.63 -3.94
C TYR A 127 0.64 30.95 -2.91
N ALA A 128 0.59 32.18 -2.41
CA ALA A 128 -0.36 32.62 -1.38
C ALA A 128 -0.46 31.62 -0.20
N ALA A 129 0.68 31.11 0.24
CA ALA A 129 0.79 30.15 1.34
C ALA A 129 1.10 30.87 2.66
N THR A 130 0.58 30.35 3.77
CA THR A 130 0.89 30.84 5.13
C THR A 130 1.78 29.84 5.83
N LEU A 131 2.99 30.24 6.23
CA LEU A 131 3.97 29.34 6.84
C LEU A 131 3.53 28.88 8.25
N PRO A 132 3.77 27.60 8.62
CA PRO A 132 4.28 26.52 7.78
C PRO A 132 3.21 26.00 6.81
N ALA A 133 3.61 25.62 5.60
CA ALA A 133 2.67 25.19 4.55
C ALA A 133 3.19 24.01 3.72
N LEU A 134 2.26 23.25 3.15
CA LEU A 134 2.53 22.26 2.13
C LEU A 134 2.08 22.79 0.77
N LEU A 135 2.97 22.75 -0.22
CA LEU A 135 2.64 22.95 -1.63
C LEU A 135 2.48 21.59 -2.30
N LEU A 136 1.33 21.36 -2.92
CA LEU A 136 1.04 20.15 -3.68
C LEU A 136 1.02 20.47 -5.16
N ALA A 137 2.01 19.96 -5.88
CA ALA A 137 2.10 20.06 -7.33
C ALA A 137 1.43 18.85 -7.98
N ARG A 138 0.30 19.05 -8.65
CA ARG A 138 -0.38 18.03 -9.45
C ARG A 138 0.08 18.15 -10.90
N HIS A 139 1.11 17.39 -11.27
CA HIS A 139 1.80 17.50 -12.57
C HIS A 139 0.87 17.31 -13.77
N LYS A 140 -0.10 16.40 -13.66
CA LYS A 140 -1.10 16.15 -14.73
C LYS A 140 -2.07 17.30 -14.94
N GLU A 141 -2.33 18.09 -13.90
CA GLU A 141 -3.28 19.20 -13.92
C GLU A 141 -2.59 20.56 -14.12
N GLY A 142 -1.27 20.63 -13.95
CA GLY A 142 -0.51 21.88 -13.96
C GLY A 142 -0.92 22.83 -12.84
N LYS A 143 -1.47 22.29 -11.73
CA LYS A 143 -2.00 23.06 -10.61
C LYS A 143 -1.16 22.84 -9.36
N ILE A 144 -0.87 23.94 -8.66
CA ILE A 144 -0.21 23.93 -7.35
C ILE A 144 -1.22 24.42 -6.32
N GLU A 145 -1.44 23.63 -5.27
CA GLU A 145 -2.34 23.94 -4.16
C GLU A 145 -1.53 24.14 -2.89
N SER A 146 -1.87 25.15 -2.10
CA SER A 146 -1.27 25.38 -0.79
C SER A 146 -2.20 24.86 0.31
N ILE A 147 -1.67 24.07 1.23
CA ILE A 147 -2.35 23.61 2.44
C ILE A 147 -1.59 24.18 3.63
N PRO A 148 -2.21 25.04 4.47
CA PRO A 148 -1.57 25.50 5.69
C PRO A 148 -1.39 24.31 6.63
N LEU A 149 -0.19 24.20 7.19
CA LEU A 149 0.10 23.20 8.20
C LEU A 149 -0.13 23.86 9.57
N ALA A 150 -1.07 23.33 10.35
CA ALA A 150 -1.08 23.63 11.78
C ALA A 150 0.16 22.98 12.42
N ASN A 151 0.51 23.32 13.67
CA ASN A 151 1.56 22.59 14.41
C ASN A 151 1.09 21.15 14.69
N SER A 152 1.06 20.34 13.64
CA SER A 152 0.47 19.02 13.57
C SER A 152 1.57 17.98 13.70
N PRO A 153 1.37 16.92 14.51
CA PRO A 153 2.33 15.84 14.65
C PRO A 153 2.53 15.09 13.33
N ALA A 154 3.64 14.34 13.21
CA ALA A 154 3.98 13.57 12.01
C ALA A 154 2.82 12.71 11.46
N GLN A 155 2.05 12.05 12.33
CA GLN A 155 0.91 11.21 11.92
C GLN A 155 -0.20 11.99 11.21
N ASP A 156 -0.51 13.19 11.70
CA ASP A 156 -1.52 14.05 11.09
C ASP A 156 -1.02 14.56 9.74
N ILE A 157 0.27 14.90 9.62
CA ILE A 157 0.90 15.28 8.35
C ILE A 157 0.80 14.12 7.34
N VAL A 158 1.06 12.88 7.75
CA VAL A 158 0.90 11.70 6.89
C VAL A 158 -0.53 11.57 6.40
N GLN A 159 -1.52 11.78 7.27
CA GLN A 159 -2.93 11.71 6.90
C GLN A 159 -3.34 12.85 5.95
N ILE A 160 -2.87 14.07 6.21
CA ILE A 160 -3.10 15.24 5.35
C ILE A 160 -2.55 14.98 3.95
N ILE A 161 -1.30 14.53 3.84
CA ILE A 161 -0.68 14.22 2.55
C ILE A 161 -1.44 13.08 1.86
N THR A 162 -1.72 11.99 2.57
CA THR A 162 -2.44 10.82 2.01
C THR A 162 -3.82 11.21 1.48
N ASN A 163 -4.57 12.04 2.22
CA ASN A 163 -5.86 12.55 1.78
C ASN A 163 -5.73 13.48 0.57
N ALA A 164 -4.71 14.33 0.54
CA ALA A 164 -4.47 15.25 -0.55
C ALA A 164 -4.01 14.55 -1.84
N LEU A 165 -3.43 13.35 -1.75
CA LEU A 165 -3.09 12.51 -2.90
C LEU A 165 -4.31 11.92 -3.61
N LEU A 166 -5.49 11.92 -2.97
CA LEU A 166 -6.70 11.39 -3.58
C LEU A 166 -7.12 12.25 -4.77
N GLU A 167 -7.56 11.57 -5.83
CA GLU A 167 -8.06 12.26 -7.02
C GLU A 167 -9.49 12.75 -6.77
N THR A 168 -9.85 13.89 -7.37
CA THR A 168 -11.21 14.44 -7.27
C THR A 168 -12.25 13.55 -7.95
N PHE A 169 -11.86 12.82 -9.00
CA PHE A 169 -12.76 11.90 -9.74
C PHE A 169 -11.99 10.64 -10.20
N PRO A 170 -11.70 9.72 -9.27
CA PRO A 170 -10.87 8.54 -9.52
C PRO A 170 -11.63 7.44 -10.27
N GLU A 171 -10.87 6.63 -11.02
CA GLU A 171 -11.33 5.28 -11.40
C GLU A 171 -11.22 4.38 -10.17
N ILE A 172 -12.33 3.78 -9.73
CA ILE A 172 -12.32 2.81 -8.65
C ILE A 172 -11.86 1.47 -9.19
N THR A 173 -10.80 0.96 -8.58
CA THR A 173 -10.24 -0.37 -8.78
C THR A 173 -10.26 -1.12 -7.46
N VAL A 174 -9.99 -2.43 -7.51
CA VAL A 174 -9.84 -3.25 -6.31
C VAL A 174 -8.73 -2.71 -5.40
N GLU A 175 -7.69 -2.10 -5.99
CA GLU A 175 -6.52 -1.61 -5.25
C GLU A 175 -6.82 -0.35 -4.43
N ASN A 176 -7.60 0.58 -4.98
CA ASN A 176 -7.80 1.90 -4.38
C ASN A 176 -9.13 2.04 -3.61
N LEU A 177 -10.12 1.17 -3.85
CA LEU A 177 -11.41 1.20 -3.17
C LEU A 177 -11.30 1.25 -1.63
N PRO A 178 -10.44 0.45 -0.96
CA PRO A 178 -10.31 0.50 0.49
C PRO A 178 -9.86 1.86 1.04
N ILE A 179 -9.18 2.67 0.23
CA ILE A 179 -8.74 4.02 0.61
C ILE A 179 -9.95 4.96 0.66
N TYR A 180 -10.81 4.91 -0.37
CA TYR A 180 -12.01 5.75 -0.44
C TYR A 180 -13.09 5.33 0.58
N LEU A 181 -13.21 4.03 0.88
CA LEU A 181 -14.15 3.55 1.90
C LEU A 181 -13.82 4.04 3.31
N ARG A 182 -12.53 4.25 3.63
CA ARG A 182 -12.08 4.78 4.93
C ARG A 182 -12.54 6.22 5.18
N LEU A 183 -12.87 6.97 4.13
CA LEU A 183 -13.39 8.34 4.28
C LEU A 183 -14.82 8.38 4.81
N GLN A 184 -15.52 7.25 4.92
CA GLN A 184 -16.88 7.12 5.43
C GLN A 184 -17.93 7.97 4.70
N LYS A 185 -17.66 8.37 3.46
CA LYS A 185 -18.61 9.11 2.62
C LYS A 185 -19.31 8.15 1.63
N PRO A 186 -20.57 8.43 1.25
CA PRO A 186 -21.23 7.68 0.19
C PRO A 186 -20.53 7.88 -1.16
N LEU A 187 -20.54 6.83 -1.99
CA LEU A 187 -19.90 6.83 -3.30
C LEU A 187 -20.92 7.16 -4.39
N LEU A 188 -20.61 8.14 -5.24
CA LEU A 188 -21.35 8.46 -6.46
C LEU A 188 -20.58 7.84 -7.64
N ILE A 189 -21.02 6.67 -8.09
CA ILE A 189 -20.31 5.82 -9.06
C ILE A 189 -20.93 5.96 -10.43
N LEU A 190 -20.12 6.37 -11.42
CA LEU A 190 -20.45 6.28 -12.84
C LEU A 190 -19.92 4.94 -13.41
N PHE A 191 -20.83 4.04 -13.77
CA PHE A 191 -20.50 2.78 -14.44
C PHE A 191 -20.42 2.99 -15.96
N SER A 192 -19.34 2.49 -16.56
CA SER A 192 -19.11 2.56 -18.00
C SER A 192 -18.46 1.28 -18.52
N GLU A 193 -18.77 0.93 -19.78
CA GLU A 193 -18.12 -0.16 -20.50
C GLU A 193 -17.02 0.43 -21.39
N GLY A 194 -15.80 0.51 -20.86
CA GLY A 194 -14.66 1.11 -21.54
C GLY A 194 -14.44 2.58 -21.15
N SER A 195 -14.05 3.41 -22.14
CA SER A 195 -13.70 4.81 -21.90
C SER A 195 -14.94 5.68 -21.65
N ILE A 196 -14.86 6.55 -20.64
CA ILE A 196 -15.94 7.47 -20.32
C ILE A 196 -16.08 8.51 -21.42
N ASN A 197 -17.32 8.82 -21.80
CA ASN A 197 -17.62 9.98 -22.64
C ASN A 197 -17.08 11.28 -21.97
N PRO A 198 -16.24 12.07 -22.66
CA PRO A 198 -15.66 13.30 -22.12
C PRO A 198 -16.69 14.30 -21.56
N GLN A 199 -17.92 14.30 -22.09
CA GLN A 199 -18.99 15.17 -21.60
C GLN A 199 -19.42 14.81 -20.17
N TYR A 200 -19.56 13.52 -19.86
CA TYR A 200 -19.93 13.06 -18.50
C TYR A 200 -18.80 13.30 -17.52
N LYS A 201 -17.55 13.05 -17.93
CA LYS A 201 -16.36 13.38 -17.13
C LYS A 201 -16.30 14.86 -16.78
N LYS A 202 -16.56 15.74 -17.76
CA LYS A 202 -16.60 17.19 -17.54
C LYS A 202 -17.72 17.61 -16.59
N ALA A 203 -18.90 17.01 -16.69
CA ALA A 203 -20.02 17.29 -15.78
C ALA A 203 -19.68 16.90 -14.34
N MET A 204 -19.12 15.71 -14.11
CA MET A 204 -18.73 15.24 -12.76
C MET A 204 -17.59 16.08 -12.16
N LEU A 205 -16.56 16.40 -12.95
CA LEU A 205 -15.46 17.23 -12.48
C LEU A 205 -15.89 18.64 -12.09
N LYS A 206 -16.86 19.23 -12.79
CA LYS A 206 -17.42 20.53 -12.41
C LYS A 206 -18.17 20.45 -11.08
N LEU A 207 -19.07 19.47 -10.94
CA LEU A 207 -19.83 19.25 -9.70
C LEU A 207 -18.92 19.05 -8.49
N ALA A 208 -17.79 18.35 -8.68
CA ALA A 208 -16.81 18.14 -7.64
C ALA A 208 -16.01 19.40 -7.30
N LYS A 209 -15.73 20.28 -8.27
CA LYS A 209 -15.02 21.56 -8.05
C LYS A 209 -15.88 22.60 -7.34
N ASP A 210 -17.17 22.62 -7.61
CA ASP A 210 -18.11 23.59 -7.05
C ASP A 210 -18.49 23.28 -5.57
N LYS A 211 -17.80 22.31 -4.93
CA LYS A 211 -18.01 21.85 -3.55
C LYS A 211 -19.43 21.37 -3.23
N HIS A 212 -20.26 21.19 -4.26
CA HIS A 212 -21.61 20.62 -4.10
C HIS A 212 -21.59 19.14 -3.71
N LEU A 213 -20.43 18.48 -3.84
CA LEU A 213 -20.22 17.08 -3.50
C LEU A 213 -19.32 16.89 -2.28
N ASP A 214 -19.15 17.87 -1.39
CA ASP A 214 -18.30 17.70 -0.20
C ASP A 214 -18.79 16.53 0.70
N SER A 215 -20.08 16.19 0.61
CA SER A 215 -20.73 15.06 1.28
C SER A 215 -20.52 13.71 0.59
N LEU A 216 -20.15 13.67 -0.69
CA LEU A 216 -20.10 12.48 -1.54
C LEU A 216 -18.73 12.30 -2.19
N ILE A 217 -18.37 11.08 -2.58
CA ILE A 217 -17.16 10.83 -3.38
C ILE A 217 -17.58 10.52 -4.81
N PRO A 218 -17.44 11.48 -5.75
CA PRO A 218 -17.68 11.21 -7.16
C PRO A 218 -16.55 10.33 -7.70
N CYS A 219 -16.90 9.21 -8.31
CA CYS A 219 -15.95 8.30 -8.90
C CYS A 219 -16.57 7.55 -10.09
N TRP A 220 -15.77 6.76 -10.78
CA TRP A 220 -16.26 5.95 -11.88
C TRP A 220 -15.67 4.55 -11.85
N LEU A 221 -16.34 3.61 -12.49
CA LEU A 221 -15.91 2.21 -12.54
C LEU A 221 -15.97 1.72 -13.99
N ASN A 222 -14.83 1.28 -14.49
CA ASN A 222 -14.71 0.65 -15.79
C ASN A 222 -14.95 -0.86 -15.67
N LEU A 223 -15.99 -1.37 -16.32
CA LEU A 223 -16.33 -2.79 -16.30
C LEU A 223 -15.34 -3.68 -17.08
N GLN A 224 -14.51 -3.09 -17.96
CA GLN A 224 -13.46 -3.83 -18.66
C GLN A 224 -12.22 -4.02 -17.78
N ASN A 225 -11.79 -2.95 -17.09
CA ASN A 225 -10.62 -3.00 -16.20
C ASN A 225 -10.94 -3.72 -14.88
N THR A 226 -12.17 -3.55 -14.38
CA THR A 226 -12.62 -4.16 -13.12
C THR A 226 -13.85 -5.05 -13.37
N PRO A 227 -13.64 -6.33 -13.76
CA PRO A 227 -14.73 -7.26 -14.05
C PRO A 227 -15.70 -7.48 -12.88
N ALA A 228 -15.20 -7.34 -11.64
CA ALA A 228 -16.01 -7.40 -10.42
C ALA A 228 -17.19 -6.41 -10.45
N GLY A 229 -17.08 -5.30 -11.18
CA GLY A 229 -18.15 -4.32 -11.36
C GLY A 229 -19.44 -4.89 -11.96
N ARG A 230 -19.36 -5.94 -12.78
CA ARG A 230 -20.56 -6.58 -13.34
C ARG A 230 -21.36 -7.30 -12.25
N GLY A 231 -20.67 -7.99 -11.35
CA GLY A 231 -21.28 -8.63 -10.18
C GLY A 231 -21.90 -7.60 -9.23
N ILE A 232 -21.25 -6.43 -9.06
CA ILE A 232 -21.79 -5.31 -8.28
C ILE A 232 -23.12 -4.81 -8.87
N LEU A 233 -23.17 -4.58 -10.19
CA LEU A 233 -24.40 -4.14 -10.85
C LEU A 233 -25.52 -5.17 -10.76
N GLN A 234 -25.19 -6.46 -10.90
CA GLN A 234 -26.16 -7.55 -10.72
C GLN A 234 -26.70 -7.59 -9.29
N ALA A 235 -25.86 -7.35 -8.28
CA ALA A 235 -26.32 -7.28 -6.89
C ALA A 235 -27.21 -6.06 -6.60
N TYR A 236 -27.08 -4.98 -7.39
CA TYR A 236 -27.88 -3.77 -7.19
C TYR A 236 -29.25 -3.83 -7.88
N PHE A 237 -29.33 -4.42 -9.09
CA PHE A 237 -30.51 -4.36 -9.96
C PHE A 237 -31.12 -5.73 -10.29
N ASP A 238 -30.61 -6.84 -9.75
CA ASP A 238 -30.91 -8.25 -10.08
C ASP A 238 -30.62 -8.66 -11.54
N ALA A 239 -30.58 -7.71 -12.46
CA ALA A 239 -30.21 -7.85 -13.87
C ALA A 239 -29.18 -6.78 -14.28
N LEU A 240 -28.48 -6.98 -15.39
CA LEU A 240 -27.52 -6.01 -15.89
C LEU A 240 -28.25 -4.82 -16.54
N PRO A 241 -28.16 -3.59 -15.96
CA PRO A 241 -28.80 -2.42 -16.53
C PRO A 241 -28.07 -1.92 -17.78
N PRO A 242 -28.74 -1.14 -18.65
CA PRO A 242 -28.08 -0.48 -19.78
C PRO A 242 -27.06 0.56 -19.26
N LEU A 243 -25.91 0.65 -19.94
CA LEU A 243 -24.82 1.56 -19.61
C LEU A 243 -24.81 2.75 -20.58
N PRO A 244 -24.31 3.93 -20.17
CA PRO A 244 -23.73 4.28 -18.86
C PRO A 244 -24.78 4.53 -17.77
N LEU A 245 -24.43 4.24 -16.53
CA LEU A 245 -25.33 4.35 -15.37
C LEU A 245 -24.65 5.06 -14.21
N ILE A 246 -25.40 5.88 -13.47
CA ILE A 246 -24.93 6.56 -12.27
C ILE A 246 -25.67 6.01 -11.06
N VAL A 247 -24.93 5.68 -10.01
CA VAL A 247 -25.46 5.10 -8.78
C VAL A 247 -24.86 5.81 -7.57
N VAL A 248 -25.68 6.16 -6.58
CA VAL A 248 -25.21 6.56 -5.26
C VAL A 248 -25.35 5.38 -4.31
N VAL A 249 -24.25 5.04 -3.64
CA VAL A 249 -24.19 3.93 -2.69
C VAL A 249 -23.77 4.46 -1.33
N ASN A 250 -24.64 4.31 -0.34
CA ASN A 250 -24.33 4.63 1.05
C ASN A 250 -24.04 3.36 1.86
N LEU A 251 -22.78 2.92 1.83
CA LEU A 251 -22.34 1.73 2.56
C LEU A 251 -22.36 1.92 4.08
N HIS A 252 -22.13 3.14 4.56
CA HIS A 252 -21.95 3.43 5.99
C HIS A 252 -23.27 3.77 6.71
N SER A 253 -24.31 4.17 5.98
CA SER A 253 -25.65 4.47 6.53
C SER A 253 -26.72 3.54 5.94
N GLY A 254 -26.67 2.26 6.33
CA GLY A 254 -27.74 1.31 6.04
C GLY A 254 -27.71 0.67 4.65
N GLY A 255 -26.66 0.84 3.86
CA GLY A 255 -26.47 0.10 2.59
C GLY A 255 -27.42 0.52 1.46
N GLN A 256 -27.96 1.74 1.51
CA GLN A 256 -28.95 2.20 0.53
C GLN A 256 -28.31 2.48 -0.83
N VAL A 257 -28.95 1.99 -1.89
CA VAL A 257 -28.54 2.18 -3.28
C VAL A 257 -29.60 2.97 -4.05
N PHE A 258 -29.19 4.06 -4.68
CA PHE A 258 -30.03 4.90 -5.52
C PHE A 258 -29.45 4.98 -6.93
N ALA A 259 -30.28 4.91 -7.97
CA ALA A 259 -29.82 5.11 -9.33
C ALA A 259 -30.37 6.37 -9.96
N PHE A 260 -29.57 6.95 -10.82
CA PHE A 260 -29.97 8.10 -11.60
C PHE A 260 -31.05 7.69 -12.61
N PRO A 261 -32.14 8.48 -12.76
CA PRO A 261 -33.23 8.17 -13.68
C PRO A 261 -32.75 8.04 -15.13
N SER A 262 -33.09 6.92 -15.78
CA SER A 262 -32.66 6.61 -17.15
C SER A 262 -33.31 7.48 -18.23
N ASP A 263 -34.41 8.16 -17.90
CA ASP A 263 -35.13 9.11 -18.75
C ASP A 263 -34.44 10.48 -18.82
N GLN A 264 -33.50 10.76 -17.92
CA GLN A 264 -32.81 12.04 -17.85
C GLN A 264 -31.44 11.98 -18.51
N ALA A 265 -31.10 13.03 -19.27
CA ALA A 265 -29.75 13.19 -19.78
C ALA A 265 -28.78 13.50 -18.63
N ILE A 266 -27.61 12.85 -18.63
CA ILE A 266 -26.51 13.09 -17.70
C ILE A 266 -25.92 14.47 -17.98
N LYS A 267 -26.51 15.50 -17.37
CA LYS A 267 -26.08 16.90 -17.39
C LYS A 267 -25.92 17.40 -15.96
N GLU A 268 -25.04 18.38 -15.78
CA GLU A 268 -24.72 19.01 -14.50
C GLU A 268 -25.98 19.42 -13.72
N GLN A 269 -26.93 20.10 -14.37
CA GLN A 269 -28.17 20.59 -13.74
C GLN A 269 -29.06 19.44 -13.27
N ASN A 270 -29.24 18.41 -14.09
CA ASN A 270 -30.10 17.27 -13.76
C ASN A 270 -29.51 16.46 -12.61
N LEU A 271 -28.19 16.27 -12.61
CA LEU A 271 -27.48 15.59 -11.52
C LEU A 271 -27.61 16.36 -10.22
N LEU A 272 -27.41 17.67 -10.24
CA LEU A 272 -27.52 18.50 -9.04
C LEU A 272 -28.95 18.52 -8.48
N LEU A 273 -29.96 18.57 -9.35
CA LEU A 273 -31.37 18.47 -8.94
C LEU A 273 -31.67 17.09 -8.31
N TRP A 274 -31.17 16.01 -8.91
CA TRP A 274 -31.35 14.66 -8.37
C TRP A 274 -30.65 14.47 -7.03
N LEU A 275 -29.40 14.93 -6.89
CA LEU A 275 -28.66 14.89 -5.62
C LEU A 275 -29.37 15.67 -4.50
N LYS A 276 -29.93 16.84 -4.81
CA LYS A 276 -30.74 17.59 -3.83
C LYS A 276 -32.00 16.85 -3.42
N LYS A 277 -32.64 16.11 -4.34
CA LYS A 277 -33.79 15.26 -4.00
C LYS A 277 -33.40 14.09 -3.11
N LEU A 278 -32.22 13.49 -3.34
CA LEU A 278 -31.66 12.45 -2.49
C LEU A 278 -31.39 12.97 -1.08
N GLU A 279 -30.76 14.14 -0.94
CA GLU A 279 -30.54 14.79 0.36
C GLU A 279 -31.86 15.13 1.07
N ALA A 280 -32.90 15.50 0.32
CA ALA A 280 -34.23 15.75 0.85
C ALA A 280 -35.05 14.48 1.16
N GLY A 281 -34.53 13.28 0.87
CA GLY A 281 -35.22 12.01 1.10
C GLY A 281 -36.44 11.78 0.18
N LEU A 282 -36.49 12.46 -0.97
CA LEU A 282 -37.63 12.39 -1.91
C LEU A 282 -37.50 11.29 -2.97
N GLU A 283 -36.33 10.63 -3.04
CA GLU A 283 -36.06 9.54 -3.98
C GLU A 283 -36.15 8.18 -3.27
N SER A 284 -36.77 7.19 -3.92
CA SER A 284 -36.82 5.83 -3.42
C SER A 284 -35.51 5.10 -3.69
N HIS A 285 -35.00 4.37 -2.71
CA HIS A 285 -33.89 3.44 -2.92
C HIS A 285 -34.35 2.27 -3.79
N ILE A 286 -33.43 1.71 -4.57
CA ILE A 286 -33.66 0.55 -5.44
C ILE A 286 -33.52 -0.72 -4.63
N THR A 287 -32.40 -0.80 -3.90
CA THR A 287 -32.03 -1.96 -3.11
C THR A 287 -31.34 -1.48 -1.83
N VAL A 288 -31.52 -2.25 -0.76
CA VAL A 288 -30.79 -2.10 0.49
C VAL A 288 -29.83 -3.26 0.60
N LEU A 289 -28.54 -2.98 0.64
CA LEU A 289 -27.52 -4.00 0.80
C LEU A 289 -27.63 -4.65 2.18
N PRO A 290 -27.71 -5.99 2.25
CA PRO A 290 -27.83 -6.66 3.54
C PRO A 290 -26.57 -6.40 4.37
N ALA A 291 -26.76 -6.11 5.65
CA ALA A 291 -25.68 -6.09 6.64
C ALA A 291 -25.26 -7.54 6.97
N GLN A 292 -24.72 -8.24 5.98
CA GLN A 292 -24.22 -9.59 6.17
C GLN A 292 -22.81 -9.53 6.75
N GLU A 293 -22.57 -10.26 7.84
CA GLU A 293 -21.22 -10.43 8.37
C GLU A 293 -20.33 -11.05 7.29
N TRP A 294 -19.23 -10.38 6.98
CA TRP A 294 -18.24 -10.91 6.05
C TRP A 294 -17.55 -12.11 6.71
N LYS A 295 -17.92 -13.31 6.27
CA LYS A 295 -17.27 -14.56 6.68
C LYS A 295 -16.30 -15.00 5.59
N PRO A 296 -15.16 -15.59 5.96
CA PRO A 296 -14.26 -16.16 4.97
C PRO A 296 -15.04 -17.18 4.11
N PRO A 297 -14.77 -17.24 2.80
CA PRO A 297 -15.51 -18.13 1.89
C PRO A 297 -15.32 -19.61 2.22
N LEU A 298 -14.25 -19.93 2.95
CA LEU A 298 -13.93 -21.26 3.45
C LEU A 298 -13.83 -21.24 4.98
N PRO A 299 -14.16 -22.36 5.66
CA PRO A 299 -13.87 -22.49 7.07
C PRO A 299 -12.37 -22.37 7.32
N ALA A 300 -12.00 -21.88 8.50
CA ALA A 300 -10.59 -21.84 8.91
C ALA A 300 -10.00 -23.27 8.89
N TYR A 301 -8.76 -23.38 8.44
CA TYR A 301 -8.02 -24.64 8.56
C TYR A 301 -7.82 -24.98 10.03
N ASP A 302 -8.30 -26.14 10.44
CA ASP A 302 -7.99 -26.71 11.75
C ASP A 302 -6.68 -27.51 11.66
N PHE A 303 -5.58 -26.82 11.90
CA PHE A 303 -4.24 -27.42 11.88
C PHE A 303 -4.08 -28.52 12.94
N LEU A 304 -4.79 -28.45 14.08
CA LEU A 304 -4.72 -29.47 15.13
C LEU A 304 -5.36 -30.77 14.64
N SER A 305 -6.57 -30.68 14.07
CA SER A 305 -7.23 -31.84 13.47
C SER A 305 -6.40 -32.46 12.34
N MET A 306 -5.72 -31.66 11.53
CA MET A 306 -4.82 -32.17 10.48
C MET A 306 -3.58 -32.87 11.06
N MET A 307 -3.01 -32.36 12.15
CA MET A 307 -1.87 -32.99 12.83
C MET A 307 -2.27 -34.32 13.49
N ASP A 308 -3.43 -34.37 14.12
CA ASP A 308 -3.96 -35.60 14.73
C ASP A 308 -4.23 -36.67 13.66
N ALA A 309 -4.81 -36.27 12.53
CA ALA A 309 -5.01 -37.15 11.38
C ALA A 309 -3.67 -37.67 10.82
N ALA A 310 -2.67 -36.78 10.66
CA ALA A 310 -1.34 -37.18 10.18
C ALA A 310 -0.62 -38.13 11.15
N ALA A 311 -0.72 -37.88 12.46
CA ALA A 311 -0.17 -38.75 13.49
C ALA A 311 -0.86 -40.13 13.52
N SER A 312 -2.18 -40.17 13.30
CA SER A 312 -2.95 -41.43 13.25
C SER A 312 -2.60 -42.33 12.06
N HIS A 313 -2.03 -41.76 10.99
CA HIS A 313 -1.58 -42.49 9.80
C HIS A 313 -0.13 -42.97 9.89
N HIS A 314 0.61 -42.62 10.94
CA HIS A 314 1.86 -43.28 11.25
C HIS A 314 1.57 -44.54 12.08
N PRO A 315 1.73 -45.76 11.52
CA PRO A 315 1.63 -46.95 12.34
C PRO A 315 2.72 -46.85 13.41
N THR A 316 2.30 -46.92 14.67
CA THR A 316 3.17 -47.04 15.84
C THR A 316 4.22 -48.10 15.54
N ARG A 317 5.44 -47.67 15.17
CA ARG A 317 6.60 -48.54 15.20
C ARG A 317 6.75 -48.84 16.68
N LYS A 318 6.43 -50.07 17.08
CA LYS A 318 6.69 -50.56 18.43
C LYS A 318 8.16 -50.27 18.72
N ASP A 319 8.41 -49.33 19.63
CA ASP A 319 9.72 -49.19 20.23
C ASP A 319 10.05 -50.52 20.90
N PRO A 320 11.23 -51.12 20.65
CA PRO A 320 11.60 -52.34 21.34
C PRO A 320 11.79 -52.01 22.82
N GLU A 321 10.96 -52.65 23.64
CA GLU A 321 10.96 -52.59 25.09
C GLU A 321 12.39 -52.90 25.59
N CYS A 322 13.07 -51.88 26.11
CA CYS A 322 14.42 -52.03 26.64
C CYS A 322 14.32 -52.68 28.03
N THR A 323 14.42 -54.01 28.06
CA THR A 323 14.67 -54.76 29.29
C THR A 323 16.07 -54.41 29.79
N LYS A 324 16.12 -53.76 30.95
CA LYS A 324 17.35 -53.61 31.72
C LYS A 324 17.69 -54.97 32.34
N GLU A 325 18.89 -55.49 32.07
CA GLU A 325 19.69 -56.23 33.06
C GLU A 325 21.14 -56.43 32.58
N THR A 326 22.04 -55.78 33.32
CA THR A 326 23.37 -56.22 33.82
C THR A 326 24.54 -56.62 32.90
N ASP A 327 25.70 -56.15 33.35
CA ASP A 327 27.07 -56.22 32.80
C ASP A 327 27.59 -57.61 32.41
N ALA A 328 28.34 -57.69 31.30
CA ALA A 328 29.70 -58.27 31.26
C ALA A 328 30.33 -58.31 29.84
N SER A 329 31.51 -57.67 29.76
CA SER A 329 32.73 -58.06 29.00
C SER A 329 32.80 -58.06 27.45
N GLU A 330 33.89 -57.41 27.02
CA GLU A 330 34.53 -57.32 25.70
C GLU A 330 34.53 -58.58 24.81
N LYS A 331 34.42 -58.40 23.48
CA LYS A 331 35.53 -58.57 22.49
C LYS A 331 35.08 -58.46 21.02
N ASP A 332 36.02 -57.94 20.21
CA ASP A 332 36.04 -57.81 18.74
C ASP A 332 35.47 -58.99 17.93
N LYS A 333 34.85 -58.66 16.78
CA LYS A 333 35.30 -59.12 15.44
C LYS A 333 34.52 -58.50 14.27
N LYS A 334 35.28 -58.07 13.27
CA LYS A 334 34.87 -57.71 11.89
C LYS A 334 34.25 -58.91 11.17
N GLN A 335 33.26 -58.68 10.28
CA GLN A 335 33.33 -59.19 8.90
C GLN A 335 32.32 -58.53 7.96
N GLU A 336 32.81 -58.20 6.76
CA GLU A 336 32.10 -57.89 5.52
C GLU A 336 31.17 -59.04 5.09
N ASP A 337 30.05 -58.78 4.39
CA ASP A 337 30.04 -58.85 2.92
C ASP A 337 28.70 -58.41 2.29
N LYS A 338 28.82 -57.99 1.03
CA LYS A 338 27.83 -57.42 0.11
C LYS A 338 26.92 -58.49 -0.51
N SER A 339 25.73 -58.11 -0.97
CA SER A 339 25.37 -58.26 -2.41
C SER A 339 23.97 -57.72 -2.79
N ALA A 340 23.97 -57.01 -3.93
CA ALA A 340 22.93 -56.81 -4.97
C ALA A 340 21.49 -56.43 -4.53
N ILE A 341 21.06 -55.16 -4.61
CA ILE A 341 20.70 -54.34 -5.79
C ILE A 341 19.53 -54.92 -6.64
N ARG A 342 18.38 -54.22 -6.60
CA ARG A 342 17.64 -53.84 -7.81
C ARG A 342 17.10 -52.41 -7.69
N LYS A 343 17.61 -51.58 -8.60
CA LYS A 343 17.35 -50.17 -8.94
C LYS A 343 16.00 -50.03 -9.68
N GLU A 344 15.30 -48.90 -9.81
CA GLU A 344 15.62 -47.46 -10.03
C GLU A 344 14.26 -46.67 -10.08
N PRO A 345 14.17 -45.35 -10.37
CA PRO A 345 15.07 -44.20 -10.14
C PRO A 345 14.39 -43.04 -9.36
N ILE A 346 15.18 -42.28 -8.59
CA ILE A 346 14.87 -40.88 -8.21
C ILE A 346 15.90 -39.99 -8.92
N GLU A 347 15.42 -39.10 -9.79
CA GLU A 347 16.23 -38.05 -10.40
C GLU A 347 16.50 -36.91 -9.40
N THR A 348 17.67 -37.03 -8.77
CA THR A 348 18.68 -35.98 -8.54
C THR A 348 18.25 -34.51 -8.44
N LEU A 349 18.28 -33.97 -7.21
CA LEU A 349 18.71 -32.58 -6.97
C LEU A 349 20.16 -32.59 -6.47
N ARG A 350 21.07 -32.06 -7.32
CA ARG A 350 22.50 -31.86 -7.00
C ARG A 350 22.66 -30.81 -5.90
N ILE A 351 23.02 -31.24 -4.71
CA ILE A 351 23.64 -30.38 -3.69
C ILE A 351 25.15 -30.42 -3.93
N LYS A 352 25.74 -29.32 -4.38
CA LYS A 352 27.19 -29.12 -4.32
C LYS A 352 27.54 -28.67 -2.91
N HIS A 353 28.11 -29.60 -2.15
CA HIS A 353 28.91 -29.32 -0.96
C HIS A 353 30.10 -28.44 -1.37
N TRP A 354 30.30 -27.28 -0.73
CA TRP A 354 31.58 -26.59 -0.75
C TRP A 354 32.15 -26.56 0.67
N ASN A 355 33.32 -27.17 0.82
CA ASN A 355 34.02 -27.38 2.07
C ASN A 355 34.55 -26.07 2.67
N ARG A 356 34.47 -26.01 3.99
CA ARG A 356 35.01 -24.96 4.85
C ARG A 356 36.41 -25.40 5.30
N SER A 357 37.46 -24.76 4.78
CA SER A 357 38.79 -24.76 5.42
C SER A 357 39.72 -23.71 4.81
N ASN A 358 40.34 -22.93 5.70
CA ASN A 358 41.50 -22.04 5.53
C ASN A 358 41.29 -20.66 4.88
N TRP A 359 41.09 -19.63 5.72
CA TRP A 359 42.07 -18.54 5.86
C TRP A 359 41.75 -17.65 7.07
N PHE A 360 42.61 -17.71 8.09
CA PHE A 360 42.87 -16.64 9.06
C PHE A 360 44.40 -16.47 9.13
N LYS A 361 44.83 -15.24 9.44
CA LYS A 361 46.18 -14.62 9.40
C LYS A 361 46.32 -13.74 8.15
N GLU A 362 46.46 -12.41 8.22
CA GLU A 362 47.15 -11.55 9.19
C GLU A 362 46.46 -10.18 9.35
N GLY A 363 46.66 -9.56 10.51
CA GLY A 363 46.21 -8.20 10.82
C GLY A 363 46.09 -7.95 12.33
N GLY A 364 47.19 -8.12 13.05
CA GLY A 364 47.28 -7.94 14.50
C GLY A 364 47.22 -6.46 14.94
N LYS A 365 46.73 -6.28 16.16
CA LYS A 365 46.44 -5.03 16.89
C LYS A 365 47.70 -4.26 17.31
N SER A 366 47.57 -2.93 17.44
CA SER A 366 48.17 -2.19 18.56
C SER A 366 47.28 -1.01 18.97
N PHE A 367 46.62 -1.12 20.12
CA PHE A 367 46.23 0.02 20.95
C PHE A 367 46.66 -0.33 22.37
N THR A 368 47.72 0.32 22.82
CA THR A 368 48.16 0.39 24.20
C THR A 368 47.26 1.37 24.95
N HIS A 369 46.62 0.89 26.02
CA HIS A 369 46.08 1.71 27.09
C HIS A 369 47.20 1.88 28.12
N ASP A 370 47.73 3.09 28.27
CA ASP A 370 48.43 3.49 29.49
C ASP A 370 47.45 4.16 30.44
N ASN A 371 47.51 3.75 31.70
CA ASN A 371 46.78 4.32 32.81
C ASN A 371 47.79 4.58 33.93
N LYS A 372 47.78 5.83 34.41
CA LYS A 372 48.29 6.36 35.69
C LYS A 372 49.79 6.62 35.85
N GLU A 373 50.11 7.89 36.02
CA GLU A 373 50.31 8.47 37.37
C GLU A 373 49.35 9.64 37.59
#